data_AF-A0A963IQC3-F1
#
_entry.id   AF-A0A963IQC3-F1
#
_cell.length_a   1.000
_cell.length_b   1.000
_cell.length_c   1.000
_cell.angle_alpha   90.00
_cell.angle_beta   90.00
_cell.angle_gamma   90.00
#
_symmetry.space_group_name_H-M   'P 1'
#
loop_
_entity.id
_entity.type
_entity.pdbx_description
1 polymer ?
#
loop_
_entity_poly.entity_id
_entity_poly.type
_entity_poly.pdbx_seq_one_letter_code
_entity_poly.pdbx_strand_id
1 'polypeptide(L)'
;MRHGGMAIASLSFTAGRVSKFPCEEGKAMAFLRDTDWKGPGLKASRGGSTHYVLARRLKSGATIRLTIGSPNAWTSSAASEEARRLQTLIDQGVGPRSEKSERLAAAEAKRHDARRRTSPAMEAWQAYLAAHTP
;
A
#
# COMPACT_ATOMS: atom_id res chain seq x y z
N MET A 1 -6.52 20.84 23.60
CA MET A 1 -5.80 19.54 23.52
C MET A 1 -4.56 19.73 22.68
N ARG A 2 -3.36 19.69 23.30
CA ARG A 2 -2.10 19.89 22.58
C ARG A 2 -1.88 18.71 21.65
N HIS A 3 -1.85 18.94 20.34
CA HIS A 3 -1.33 17.96 19.40
C HIS A 3 0.14 17.69 19.77
N GLY A 4 0.40 16.54 20.40
CA GLY A 4 1.76 16.09 20.65
C GLY A 4 2.48 16.02 19.31
N GLY A 5 3.39 16.97 19.08
CA GLY A 5 4.23 16.97 17.90
C GLY A 5 4.96 15.63 17.83
N MET A 6 4.70 14.86 16.77
CA MET A 6 5.52 13.71 16.43
C MET A 6 6.96 14.21 16.32
N ALA A 7 7.84 13.80 17.22
CA ALA A 7 9.26 14.02 17.05
C ALA A 7 9.68 13.30 15.77
N ILE A 8 10.07 14.08 14.76
CA ILE A 8 10.61 13.57 13.50
C ILE A 8 12.12 13.64 13.64
N ALA A 9 12.77 12.50 13.85
CA ALA A 9 14.20 12.42 13.67
C ALA A 9 14.50 12.41 12.16
N SER A 10 15.54 13.14 11.74
CA SER A 10 16.00 13.17 10.35
C SER A 10 17.39 12.52 10.29
N LEU A 11 17.48 11.34 9.68
CA LEU A 11 18.72 10.57 9.51
C LEU A 11 18.71 9.86 8.16
N SER A 12 19.91 9.62 7.58
CA SER A 12 20.05 8.87 6.32
C SER A 12 19.61 7.41 6.44
N PHE A 13 18.89 6.91 5.43
CA PHE A 13 18.35 5.54 5.42
C PHE A 13 19.39 4.53 4.96
N THR A 14 20.26 4.08 5.87
CA THR A 14 21.07 2.89 5.66
C THR A 14 20.33 1.63 6.16
N ALA A 15 20.49 0.50 5.48
CA ALA A 15 19.75 -0.74 5.78
C ALA A 15 19.86 -1.17 7.27
N GLY A 16 21.05 -1.02 7.86
CA GLY A 16 21.29 -1.32 9.27
C GLY A 16 20.57 -0.38 10.25
N ARG A 17 20.35 0.89 9.89
CA ARG A 17 19.63 1.86 10.72
C ARG A 17 18.13 1.72 10.59
N VAL A 18 17.66 1.48 9.37
CA VAL A 18 16.23 1.27 9.08
C VAL A 18 15.70 0.05 9.83
N SER A 19 16.40 -1.08 9.78
CA SER A 19 15.98 -2.31 10.48
C SER A 19 15.97 -2.18 12.01
N LYS A 20 16.87 -1.36 12.56
CA LYS A 20 17.06 -1.20 14.01
C LYS A 20 16.41 0.05 14.61
N PHE A 21 15.64 0.81 13.82
CA PHE A 21 15.04 2.06 14.30
C PHE A 21 14.04 1.78 15.44
N PRO A 22 14.30 2.27 16.67
CA PRO A 22 13.46 1.94 17.81
C PRO A 22 12.20 2.79 17.86
N CYS A 23 11.17 2.27 18.51
CA CYS A 23 10.11 3.11 19.04
C CYS A 23 10.55 3.58 20.43
N GLU A 24 10.57 4.88 20.67
CA GLU A 24 10.90 5.43 21.99
C GLU A 24 9.95 4.87 23.08
N GLU A 25 10.51 4.67 24.27
CA GLU A 25 9.77 4.14 25.41
C GLU A 25 8.62 5.09 25.79
N GLY A 26 7.46 4.50 26.14
CA GLY A 26 6.23 5.25 26.42
C GLY A 26 5.50 5.78 25.18
N LYS A 27 6.05 5.66 23.96
CA LYS A 27 5.35 6.04 22.72
C LYS A 27 4.74 4.82 22.02
N ALA A 28 3.60 5.02 21.36
CA ALA A 28 2.96 3.97 20.56
C ALA A 28 3.70 3.71 19.23
N MET A 29 4.33 4.75 18.67
CA MET A 29 5.06 4.69 17.42
C MET A 29 6.06 5.85 17.30
N ALA A 30 7.14 5.64 16.56
CA ALA A 30 8.14 6.63 16.19
C ALA A 30 8.24 6.73 14.66
N PHE A 31 8.66 7.90 14.18
CA PHE A 31 8.80 8.16 12.75
C PHE A 31 10.19 8.71 12.43
N LEU A 32 10.78 8.16 11.38
CA LEU A 32 12.05 8.62 10.82
C LEU A 32 11.79 9.18 9.43
N ARG A 33 12.41 10.30 9.11
CA ARG A 33 12.45 10.82 7.74
C ARG A 33 13.87 10.77 7.23
N ASP A 34 14.03 10.37 5.99
CA ASP A 34 15.32 10.43 5.32
C ASP A 34 15.72 11.89 5.09
N THR A 35 16.97 12.24 5.41
CA THR A 35 17.56 13.56 5.16
C THR A 35 17.99 13.74 3.71
N ASP A 36 18.44 12.65 3.09
CA ASP A 36 19.17 12.69 1.83
C ASP A 36 18.20 12.56 0.65
N TRP A 37 16.99 12.08 0.92
CA TRP A 37 16.01 11.74 -0.10
C TRP A 37 14.58 12.13 0.27
N LYS A 38 13.83 12.71 -0.68
CA LYS A 38 12.39 13.00 -0.54
C LYS A 38 11.52 11.74 -0.76
N GLY A 39 11.90 10.63 -0.17
CA GLY A 39 11.27 9.32 -0.33
C GLY A 39 10.25 8.96 0.75
N PRO A 40 10.00 7.66 0.96
CA PRO A 40 9.17 7.18 2.06
C PRO A 40 9.83 7.48 3.40
N GLY A 41 9.01 7.76 4.41
CA GLY A 41 9.46 7.75 5.81
C GLY A 41 9.48 6.33 6.35
N LEU A 42 9.95 6.18 7.58
CA LEU A 42 9.90 4.93 8.35
C LEU A 42 8.99 5.11 9.55
N LYS A 43 8.20 4.09 9.85
CA LYS A 43 7.42 3.99 11.08
C LYS A 43 7.89 2.77 11.87
N ALA A 44 8.37 2.98 13.08
CA ALA A 44 8.55 1.93 14.07
C ALA A 44 7.35 1.95 15.04
N SER A 45 6.84 0.78 15.39
CA SER A 45 5.76 0.62 16.37
C SER A 45 6.34 0.07 17.68
N ARG A 46 5.64 0.28 18.80
CA ARG A 46 6.07 -0.22 20.13
C ARG A 46 6.37 -1.72 20.16
N GLY A 47 5.71 -2.53 19.33
CA GLY A 47 5.96 -3.97 19.19
C GLY A 47 7.19 -4.34 18.33
N GLY A 48 8.08 -3.39 18.02
CA GLY A 48 9.30 -3.63 17.24
C GLY A 48 9.12 -3.75 15.74
N SER A 49 7.87 -3.75 15.24
CA SER A 49 7.61 -3.81 13.80
C SER A 49 7.91 -2.48 13.12
N THR A 50 8.67 -2.53 12.03
CA THR A 50 9.09 -1.37 11.26
C THR A 50 8.61 -1.44 9.81
N HIS A 51 8.12 -0.31 9.28
CA HIS A 51 7.56 -0.23 7.93
C HIS A 51 7.92 1.08 7.24
N TYR A 52 8.20 1.01 5.94
CA TYR A 52 8.19 2.18 5.07
C TYR A 52 6.78 2.73 4.93
N VAL A 53 6.64 4.05 5.04
CA VAL A 53 5.37 4.76 4.98
C VAL A 53 5.46 6.00 4.11
N LEU A 54 4.46 6.22 3.26
CA LEU A 54 4.23 7.50 2.59
C LEU A 54 3.27 8.33 3.44
N ALA A 55 3.69 9.54 3.83
CA ALA A 55 2.81 10.52 4.48
C ALA A 55 2.68 11.76 3.59
N ARG A 56 1.44 12.17 3.29
CA ARG A 56 1.13 13.33 2.45
C ARG A 56 -0.08 14.08 2.95
N ARG A 57 -0.09 15.38 2.70
CA ARG A 57 -1.21 16.26 3.01
C ARG A 57 -2.04 16.45 1.76
N LEU A 58 -3.32 16.15 1.87
CA LEU A 58 -4.29 16.33 0.80
C LEU A 58 -4.69 17.81 0.70
N LYS A 59 -5.28 18.18 -0.44
CA LYS A 59 -5.85 19.53 -0.66
C LYS A 59 -6.91 19.90 0.39
N SER A 60 -7.63 18.92 0.93
CA SER A 60 -8.59 19.10 2.02
C SER A 60 -7.94 19.48 3.37
N GLY A 61 -6.61 19.46 3.46
CA GLY A 61 -5.90 19.63 4.73
C GLY A 61 -5.87 18.36 5.59
N ALA A 62 -6.41 17.22 5.14
CA ALA A 62 -6.20 15.96 5.83
C ALA A 62 -4.80 15.40 5.54
N THR A 63 -4.14 14.76 6.51
CA THR A 63 -2.91 14.01 6.27
C THR A 63 -3.23 12.52 6.09
N ILE A 64 -2.89 11.97 4.94
CA ILE A 64 -2.96 10.54 4.69
C ILE A 64 -1.61 9.90 4.94
N ARG A 65 -1.65 8.67 5.47
CA ARG A 65 -0.48 7.81 5.64
C ARG A 65 -0.78 6.45 5.05
N LEU A 66 0.11 6.00 4.17
CA LEU A 66 0.03 4.73 3.47
C LEU A 66 1.25 3.89 3.85
N THR A 67 1.03 2.64 4.21
CA THR A 67 2.10 1.68 4.46
C THR A 67 2.53 1.08 3.14
N ILE A 68 3.83 1.10 2.85
CA ILE A 68 4.43 0.50 1.65
C ILE A 68 4.83 -0.93 1.95
N GLY A 69 5.64 -1.15 2.99
CA GLY A 69 6.08 -2.50 3.35
C GLY A 69 7.14 -2.53 4.44
N SER A 70 7.47 -3.73 4.91
CA SER A 70 8.52 -3.94 5.91
C SER A 70 9.92 -3.87 5.26
N PRO A 71 10.93 -3.29 5.94
CA PRO A 71 12.33 -3.34 5.50
C PRO A 71 12.89 -4.76 5.30
N ASN A 72 12.25 -5.79 5.86
CA ASN A 72 12.66 -7.19 5.65
C ASN A 72 12.28 -7.72 4.26
N ALA A 73 11.25 -7.14 3.63
CA ALA A 73 10.74 -7.58 2.33
C ALA A 73 10.97 -6.53 1.23
N TRP A 74 11.25 -5.28 1.59
CA TRP A 74 11.42 -4.16 0.67
C TRP A 74 12.79 -3.54 0.82
N THR A 75 13.48 -3.34 -0.30
CA THR A 75 14.67 -2.49 -0.33
C THR A 75 14.28 -1.01 -0.29
N SER A 76 15.19 -0.13 0.15
CA SER A 76 14.94 1.31 0.15
C SER A 76 14.61 1.86 -1.26
N SER A 77 15.21 1.29 -2.32
CA SER A 77 14.92 1.69 -3.71
C SER A 77 13.51 1.30 -4.12
N ALA A 78 13.12 0.03 -3.93
CA ALA A 78 11.78 -0.44 -4.26
C ALA A 78 10.70 0.33 -3.46
N ALA A 79 10.97 0.60 -2.18
CA ALA A 79 10.07 1.40 -1.36
C ALA A 79 9.94 2.84 -1.88
N SER A 80 11.00 3.40 -2.46
CA SER A 80 10.99 4.73 -3.06
C SER A 80 10.20 4.80 -4.37
N GLU A 81 10.33 3.79 -5.22
CA GLU A 81 9.55 3.67 -6.45
C GLU A 81 8.05 3.57 -6.14
N GLU A 82 7.67 2.71 -5.19
CA GLU A 82 6.27 2.58 -4.79
C GLU A 82 5.74 3.86 -4.12
N ALA A 83 6.57 4.53 -3.29
CA ALA A 83 6.20 5.83 -2.74
C ALA A 83 5.92 6.88 -3.83
N ARG A 84 6.68 6.86 -4.93
CA ARG A 84 6.46 7.74 -6.09
C ARG A 84 5.18 7.35 -6.83
N ARG A 85 4.92 6.06 -7.07
CA ARG A 85 3.66 5.60 -7.68
C ARG A 85 2.45 6.07 -6.88
N LEU A 86 2.48 5.86 -5.56
CA LEU A 86 1.42 6.30 -4.64
C LEU A 86 1.26 7.83 -4.62
N GLN A 87 2.36 8.58 -4.72
CA GLN A 87 2.32 10.03 -4.84
C GLN A 87 1.58 10.47 -6.10
N THR A 88 1.93 9.89 -7.26
CA THR A 88 1.29 10.22 -8.54
C THR A 88 -0.22 10.00 -8.49
N LEU A 89 -0.68 8.92 -7.87
CA LEU A 89 -2.12 8.67 -7.69
C LEU A 89 -2.80 9.76 -6.85
N ILE A 90 -2.16 10.16 -5.75
CA ILE A 90 -2.68 11.25 -4.90
C ILE A 90 -2.75 12.55 -5.68
N ASP A 91 -1.74 12.86 -6.49
CA ASP A 91 -1.69 14.08 -7.30
C ASP A 91 -2.75 14.09 -8.40
N GLN A 92 -3.10 12.92 -8.94
CA GLN A 92 -4.22 12.71 -9.86
C GLN A 92 -5.60 12.77 -9.18
N GLY A 93 -5.65 12.91 -7.85
CA GLY A 93 -6.90 12.92 -7.08
C GLY A 93 -7.47 11.53 -6.81
N VAL A 94 -6.76 10.47 -7.19
CA VAL A 94 -7.18 9.08 -6.93
C VAL A 94 -6.83 8.71 -5.51
N GLY A 95 -7.84 8.35 -4.71
CA GLY A 95 -7.63 7.82 -3.37
C GLY A 95 -6.93 6.45 -3.44
N PRO A 96 -5.71 6.26 -2.89
CA PRO A 96 -4.98 4.99 -3.06
C PRO A 96 -5.65 3.79 -2.39
N ARG A 97 -6.52 4.02 -1.40
CA ARG A 97 -7.36 2.97 -0.80
C ARG A 97 -8.47 2.53 -1.75
N SER A 98 -9.10 3.48 -2.43
CA SER A 98 -10.15 3.22 -3.42
C SER A 98 -9.56 2.48 -4.62
N GLU A 99 -8.42 2.91 -5.16
CA GLU A 99 -7.72 2.21 -6.25
C GLU A 99 -7.42 0.75 -5.89
N LYS A 100 -6.89 0.50 -4.68
CA LYS A 100 -6.62 -0.86 -4.21
C LYS A 100 -7.90 -1.69 -4.12
N SER A 101 -8.98 -1.12 -3.59
CA SER A 101 -10.28 -1.78 -3.48
C SER A 101 -10.86 -2.12 -4.85
N GLU A 102 -10.86 -1.17 -5.77
CA GLU A 102 -11.35 -1.32 -7.14
C GLU A 102 -10.56 -2.38 -7.91
N ARG A 103 -9.22 -2.38 -7.77
CA ARG A 103 -8.36 -3.40 -8.39
C ARG A 103 -8.66 -4.81 -7.85
N LEU A 104 -8.89 -4.95 -6.55
CA LEU A 104 -9.25 -6.24 -5.96
C LEU A 104 -10.62 -6.71 -6.44
N ALA A 105 -11.61 -5.81 -6.46
CA ALA A 105 -12.95 -6.09 -6.96
C ALA A 105 -12.93 -6.49 -8.46
N ALA A 106 -12.16 -5.77 -9.29
CA ALA A 106 -12.00 -6.10 -10.70
C ALA A 106 -11.34 -7.47 -10.92
N ALA A 107 -10.32 -7.80 -10.11
CA ALA A 107 -9.69 -9.11 -10.16
C ALA A 107 -10.65 -10.24 -9.75
N GLU A 108 -11.50 -9.99 -8.75
CA GLU A 108 -12.53 -10.93 -8.33
C GLU A 108 -13.64 -11.11 -9.37
N ALA A 109 -14.11 -10.02 -9.98
CA ALA A 109 -15.08 -10.07 -11.07
C ALA A 109 -14.55 -10.88 -12.26
N LYS A 110 -13.28 -10.69 -12.65
CA LYS A 110 -12.62 -11.50 -13.69
C LYS A 110 -12.58 -12.99 -13.33
N ARG A 111 -12.25 -13.33 -12.07
CA ARG A 111 -12.28 -14.73 -11.60
C ARG A 111 -13.68 -15.33 -11.66
N HIS A 112 -14.69 -14.56 -11.25
CA HIS A 112 -16.08 -15.00 -11.28
C HIS A 112 -16.58 -15.22 -12.71
N ASP A 113 -16.30 -14.29 -13.62
CA ASP A 113 -16.64 -14.42 -15.05
C ASP A 113 -15.96 -15.64 -15.69
N ALA A 114 -14.66 -15.83 -15.44
CA ALA A 114 -13.95 -17.02 -15.91
C ALA A 114 -14.61 -18.32 -15.41
N ARG A 115 -14.98 -18.38 -14.12
CA ARG A 115 -15.66 -19.55 -13.54
C ARG A 115 -17.05 -19.77 -14.13
N ARG A 116 -17.80 -18.72 -14.46
CA ARG A 116 -19.10 -18.85 -15.15
C ARG A 116 -18.93 -19.45 -16.54
N ARG A 117 -17.91 -19.00 -17.29
CA ARG A 117 -17.64 -19.46 -18.66
C ARG A 117 -17.19 -20.91 -18.73
N THR A 118 -16.43 -21.38 -17.74
CA THR A 118 -15.96 -22.77 -17.66
C THR A 118 -16.87 -23.66 -16.80
N SER A 119 -18.12 -23.27 -16.59
CA SER A 119 -19.07 -24.06 -15.81
C SER A 119 -19.58 -25.26 -16.61
N PRO A 120 -19.74 -26.45 -16.01
CA PRO A 120 -20.35 -27.62 -16.67
C PRO A 120 -21.77 -27.34 -17.21
N ALA A 121 -22.51 -26.44 -16.55
CA ALA A 121 -23.81 -25.99 -17.06
C ALA A 121 -23.70 -25.26 -18.40
N MET A 122 -22.58 -24.56 -18.62
CA MET A 122 -22.33 -23.89 -19.89
C MET A 122 -21.94 -24.85 -20.99
N GLU A 123 -21.13 -25.86 -20.67
CA GLU A 123 -20.79 -26.95 -21.59
C GLU A 123 -22.06 -27.72 -22.01
N ALA A 124 -22.92 -28.09 -21.05
CA ALA A 124 -24.18 -28.78 -21.32
C ALA A 124 -25.14 -27.96 -22.20
N TRP A 125 -25.23 -26.64 -21.96
CA TRP A 125 -26.05 -25.74 -22.79
C TRP A 125 -25.52 -25.60 -24.23
N GLN A 126 -24.20 -25.48 -24.40
CA GLN A 126 -23.59 -25.44 -25.73
C GLN A 126 -23.82 -26.74 -26.50
N ALA A 127 -23.71 -27.90 -25.83
CA ALA A 127 -24.02 -29.20 -26.42
C ALA A 127 -25.49 -29.29 -26.85
N TYR A 128 -26.41 -28.77 -26.01
CA TYR A 128 -27.84 -28.70 -26.36
C TYR A 128 -28.09 -27.86 -27.62
N LEU A 129 -27.51 -26.65 -27.70
CA LEU A 129 -27.67 -25.78 -28.87
C LEU A 129 -27.12 -26.42 -30.15
N ALA A 130 -25.95 -27.06 -30.07
CA ALA A 130 -25.34 -27.76 -31.21
C ALA A 130 -26.24 -28.90 -31.72
N ALA A 131 -26.87 -29.66 -30.81
CA ALA A 131 -27.78 -30.74 -31.17
C ALA A 131 -29.11 -30.27 -31.79
N HIS A 132 -29.45 -28.98 -31.67
CA HIS A 132 -30.73 -28.40 -32.12
C HIS A 132 -30.54 -27.24 -33.11
N THR A 133 -29.37 -27.15 -33.75
CA THR A 133 -29.17 -26.24 -34.88
C THR A 133 -29.72 -26.90 -36.16
N PRO A 134 -30.60 -26.24 -36.94
CA PRO A 134 -31.21 -26.80 -38.16
C PRO A 134 -30.20 -27.14 -39.26
#